data_AF-A0A7C4Y642-F1
#
_entry.id   AF-A0A7C4Y642-F1
#
_cell.length_a   1.000
_cell.length_b   1.000
_cell.length_c   1.000
_cell.angle_alpha   90.00
_cell.angle_beta   90.00
_cell.angle_gamma   90.00
#
_symmetry.space_group_name_H-M   'P 1'
#
loop_
_entity.id
_entity.type
_entity.pdbx_description
1 polymer ?
#
loop_
_entity_poly.entity_id
_entity_poly.type
_entity_poly.pdbx_seq_one_letter_code
_entity_poly.pdbx_strand_id
1 'polypeptide(L)'
;MVFFAGDRRLRKDEYENGYGNIIGIDTRIKFLKNYVFSYKGVYSNTKEPEDSNIFKGIGIKFKNYTDKFDGERFSGFTNRLDLSAIFKYLNFHLYHWEVSPTFRSDIGYITNNNLKTTGITLDPVFYLNRFSISTINLHFAYCKEENFEKILKEEWFNGSWNINFSFFQSYLKMNYI
;
A
#
# COMPACT_ATOMS: atom_id res chain seq x y z
N MET A 1 0.04 6.13 18.08
CA MET A 1 1.26 5.62 17.44
C MET A 1 1.59 4.27 18.07
N VAL A 2 1.94 3.28 17.26
CA VAL A 2 2.26 1.91 17.68
C VAL A 2 3.59 1.54 17.02
N PHE A 3 4.42 0.84 17.77
CA PHE A 3 5.64 0.22 17.25
C PHE A 3 5.61 -1.27 17.52
N PHE A 4 6.25 -2.04 16.66
CA PHE A 4 6.54 -3.43 16.92
C PHE A 4 7.92 -3.79 16.39
N ALA A 5 8.50 -4.83 16.97
CA ALA A 5 9.71 -5.44 16.49
C ALA A 5 9.56 -6.96 16.53
N GLY A 6 10.20 -7.64 15.59
CA GLY A 6 10.32 -9.09 15.55
C GLY A 6 11.77 -9.45 15.25
N ASP A 7 12.28 -10.47 15.92
CA ASP A 7 13.60 -11.05 15.69
C ASP A 7 13.41 -12.57 15.67
N ARG A 8 13.79 -13.18 14.56
CA ARG A 8 13.79 -14.63 14.38
C ARG A 8 15.18 -15.05 13.96
N ARG A 9 15.75 -16.02 14.68
CA ARG A 9 17.10 -16.52 14.41
C ARG A 9 17.07 -18.03 14.30
N LEU A 10 17.85 -18.56 13.36
CA LEU A 10 18.26 -19.95 13.40
C LEU A 10 19.23 -20.16 14.56
N ARG A 11 19.31 -21.42 15.02
CA ARG A 11 20.21 -21.78 16.12
C ARG A 11 21.64 -21.50 15.68
N LYS A 12 22.48 -21.06 16.62
CA LYS A 12 23.82 -20.57 16.32
C LYS A 12 24.73 -21.61 15.64
N ASP A 13 24.40 -22.88 15.86
CA ASP A 13 25.15 -24.05 15.41
C ASP A 13 24.48 -24.76 14.21
N GLU A 14 23.36 -24.23 13.69
CA GLU A 14 22.63 -24.77 12.54
C GLU A 14 22.63 -23.74 11.39
N TYR A 15 23.06 -24.16 10.20
CA TYR A 15 22.92 -23.42 8.94
C TYR A 15 23.47 -21.98 8.94
N GLU A 16 24.61 -21.79 9.60
CA GLU A 16 25.40 -20.55 9.60
C GLU A 16 24.66 -19.26 9.99
N ASN A 17 23.78 -19.34 10.99
CA ASN A 17 23.16 -18.16 11.62
C ASN A 17 22.23 -17.34 10.72
N GLY A 18 21.39 -17.98 9.92
CA GLY A 18 20.29 -17.29 9.24
C GLY A 18 19.39 -16.54 10.24
N TYR A 19 18.92 -15.36 9.88
CA TYR A 19 18.04 -14.55 10.72
C TYR A 19 17.08 -13.70 9.88
N GLY A 20 16.00 -13.26 10.52
CA GLY A 20 15.03 -12.35 9.98
C GLY A 20 14.56 -11.39 11.05
N ASN A 21 14.82 -10.10 10.83
CA ASN A 21 14.50 -9.04 11.78
C ASN A 21 13.55 -8.07 11.12
N ILE A 22 12.53 -7.63 11.86
CA ILE A 22 11.58 -6.64 11.40
C ILE A 22 11.35 -5.57 12.46
N ILE A 23 11.14 -4.35 12.00
CA ILE A 23 10.66 -3.25 12.82
C ILE A 23 9.50 -2.59 12.09
N GLY A 24 8.49 -2.17 12.84
CA GLY A 24 7.31 -1.54 12.28
C GLY A 24 6.82 -0.35 13.09
N ILE A 25 6.21 0.57 12.37
CA ILE A 25 5.61 1.79 12.89
C ILE A 25 4.23 1.97 12.26
N ASP A 26 3.23 2.29 13.08
CA ASP A 26 1.90 2.68 12.65
C ASP A 26 1.49 3.97 13.38
N THR A 27 1.23 5.02 12.63
CA THR A 27 0.83 6.32 13.16
C THR A 27 -0.37 6.88 12.43
N ARG A 28 -1.20 7.59 13.17
CA ARG A 28 -2.36 8.32 12.67
C ARG A 28 -2.51 9.59 13.46
N ILE A 29 -2.57 10.72 12.76
CA ILE A 29 -2.62 12.06 13.34
C ILE A 29 -3.77 12.80 12.67
N LYS A 30 -4.64 13.39 13.49
CA LYS A 30 -5.68 14.31 13.04
C LYS A 30 -5.22 15.75 13.34
N PHE A 31 -5.25 16.62 12.35
CA PHE A 31 -4.83 18.02 12.48
C PHE A 31 -5.79 18.95 11.75
N LEU A 32 -5.77 20.24 12.15
CA LEU A 32 -6.62 21.29 11.55
C LEU A 32 -8.11 20.88 11.43
N LYS A 33 -8.61 20.11 12.40
CA LYS A 33 -9.99 19.56 12.54
C LYS A 33 -10.45 18.57 11.46
N ASN A 34 -10.04 18.75 10.20
CA ASN A 34 -10.58 18.03 9.04
C ASN A 34 -9.55 17.18 8.31
N TYR A 35 -8.27 17.28 8.67
CA TYR A 35 -7.20 16.52 8.02
C TYR A 35 -6.79 15.32 8.86
N VAL A 36 -6.56 14.20 8.20
CA VAL A 36 -6.06 12.97 8.79
C VAL A 36 -4.87 12.52 7.98
N PHE A 37 -3.73 12.38 8.64
CA PHE A 37 -2.56 11.73 8.07
C PHE A 37 -2.37 10.39 8.76
N SER A 38 -2.09 9.33 8.01
CA SER A 38 -1.61 8.08 8.56
C SER A 38 -0.40 7.57 7.79
N TYR A 39 0.50 6.93 8.54
CA TYR A 39 1.67 6.28 7.99
C TYR A 39 1.85 4.92 8.63
N LYS A 40 2.11 3.91 7.81
CA LYS A 40 2.49 2.57 8.23
C LYS A 40 3.75 2.16 7.51
N GLY A 41 4.79 1.83 8.26
CA GLY A 41 6.07 1.37 7.74
C GLY A 41 6.46 0.06 8.38
N VAL A 42 6.96 -0.89 7.60
CA VAL A 42 7.63 -2.08 8.11
C VAL A 42 8.93 -2.26 7.36
N TYR A 43 10.01 -2.45 8.10
CA TYR A 43 11.36 -2.62 7.59
C TYR A 43 11.88 -3.97 8.04
N SER A 44 12.57 -4.65 7.13
CA SER A 44 13.06 -6.01 7.30
C SER A 44 14.55 -6.07 7.01
N ASN A 45 15.25 -6.95 7.72
CA ASN A 45 16.63 -7.33 7.46
C ASN A 45 16.76 -8.84 7.59
N THR A 46 17.11 -9.51 6.50
CA THR A 46 17.17 -10.97 6.42
C THR A 46 18.59 -11.40 6.05
N LYS A 47 19.07 -12.44 6.74
CA LYS A 47 20.19 -13.28 6.30
C LYS A 47 19.64 -14.67 6.06
N GLU A 48 19.79 -15.18 4.86
CA GLU A 48 19.44 -16.56 4.54
C GLU A 48 20.42 -17.56 5.18
N PRO A 49 20.00 -18.81 5.42
CA PRO A 49 20.94 -19.86 5.79
C PRO A 49 21.96 -20.10 4.67
N GLU A 50 23.16 -20.52 5.04
CA GLU A 50 24.27 -20.77 4.12
C GLU A 50 24.37 -22.28 3.80
N ASP A 51 23.26 -22.86 3.34
CA ASP A 51 23.22 -24.28 2.94
C ASP A 51 22.23 -24.49 1.79
N SER A 52 22.77 -24.41 0.58
CA SER A 52 21.98 -24.55 -0.65
C SER A 52 21.49 -25.98 -0.86
N ASN A 53 21.90 -26.97 -0.06
CA ASN A 53 21.33 -28.32 -0.14
C ASN A 53 19.91 -28.38 0.41
N ILE A 54 19.55 -27.51 1.37
CA ILE A 54 18.19 -27.40 1.91
C ILE A 54 17.24 -26.83 0.86
N PHE A 55 17.67 -25.76 0.18
CA PHE A 55 16.91 -25.13 -0.88
C PHE A 55 17.83 -24.63 -1.98
N LYS A 56 17.80 -25.33 -3.11
CA LYS A 56 18.60 -25.03 -4.31
C LYS A 56 18.00 -23.92 -5.18
N GLY A 57 16.87 -23.35 -4.74
CA GLY A 57 16.07 -22.41 -5.50
C GLY A 57 15.21 -23.10 -6.56
N ILE A 58 14.22 -22.36 -7.06
CA ILE A 58 13.40 -22.70 -8.23
C ILE A 58 13.73 -21.81 -9.43
N GLY A 59 14.79 -21.00 -9.33
CA GLY A 59 15.31 -20.16 -10.42
C GLY A 59 14.71 -18.76 -10.45
N ILE A 60 14.00 -18.35 -9.40
CA ILE A 60 13.50 -16.98 -9.25
C ILE A 60 14.67 -16.07 -8.89
N LYS A 61 14.74 -14.91 -9.54
CA LYS A 61 15.65 -13.82 -9.17
C LYS A 61 14.83 -12.61 -8.75
N PHE A 62 15.28 -11.92 -7.72
CA PHE A 62 14.70 -10.65 -7.30
C PHE A 62 15.80 -9.63 -7.12
N LYS A 63 15.73 -8.52 -7.87
CA LYS A 63 16.83 -7.55 -7.96
C LYS A 63 18.14 -8.26 -8.34
N ASN A 64 19.13 -8.26 -7.44
CA ASN A 64 20.44 -8.88 -7.64
C ASN A 64 20.60 -10.20 -6.86
N TYR A 65 19.52 -10.68 -6.24
CA TYR A 65 19.50 -11.81 -5.32
C TYR A 65 18.86 -13.04 -5.96
N THR A 66 19.13 -14.19 -5.38
CA THR A 66 18.59 -15.48 -5.82
C THR A 66 17.57 -16.00 -4.81
N ASP A 67 16.80 -16.99 -5.21
CA ASP A 67 15.88 -17.70 -4.32
C ASP A 67 16.56 -18.85 -3.57
N LYS A 68 17.89 -18.94 -3.52
CA LYS A 68 18.60 -20.06 -2.91
C LYS A 68 18.92 -19.76 -1.46
N PHE A 69 19.19 -20.81 -0.66
CA PHE A 69 19.85 -20.61 0.63
C PHE A 69 21.37 -20.59 0.43
N ASP A 70 21.89 -19.45 -0.01
CA ASP A 70 23.31 -19.22 -0.30
C ASP A 70 23.94 -18.16 0.62
N GLY A 71 23.28 -17.88 1.76
CA GLY A 71 23.78 -16.95 2.78
C GLY A 71 23.56 -15.47 2.45
N GLU A 72 22.78 -15.15 1.40
CA GLU A 72 22.50 -13.78 0.98
C GLU A 72 21.88 -12.93 2.10
N ARG A 73 22.23 -11.63 2.06
CA ARG A 73 21.72 -10.63 2.99
C ARG A 73 21.01 -9.53 2.23
N PHE A 74 19.78 -9.27 2.63
CA PHE A 74 18.99 -8.20 2.05
C PHE A 74 18.10 -7.55 3.09
N SER A 75 17.90 -6.25 2.87
CA SER A 75 16.93 -5.47 3.61
C SER A 75 15.85 -5.00 2.66
N GLY A 76 14.64 -4.84 3.18
CA GLY A 76 13.52 -4.36 2.41
C GLY A 76 12.50 -3.67 3.30
N PHE A 77 11.55 -2.99 2.69
CA PHE A 77 10.51 -2.25 3.38
C PHE A 77 9.16 -2.34 2.68
N THR A 78 8.12 -2.00 3.43
CA THR A 78 6.80 -1.61 2.95
C THR A 78 6.41 -0.30 3.62
N ASN A 79 5.96 0.68 2.84
CA ASN A 79 5.53 1.98 3.32
C ASN A 79 4.15 2.30 2.79
N ARG A 80 3.23 2.70 3.65
CA ARG A 80 1.92 3.22 3.27
C ARG A 80 1.70 4.59 3.90
N LEU A 81 1.37 5.55 3.06
CA LEU A 81 1.01 6.91 3.40
C LEU A 81 -0.44 7.14 2.97
N ASP A 82 -1.24 7.72 3.86
CA ASP A 82 -2.59 8.17 3.53
C ASP A 82 -2.77 9.59 4.08
N LEU A 83 -3.29 10.48 3.26
CA LEU A 83 -3.69 11.83 3.62
C LEU A 83 -5.15 12.04 3.21
N SER A 84 -6.00 12.31 4.17
CA SER A 84 -7.42 12.60 3.94
C SER A 84 -7.77 14.01 4.40
N ALA A 85 -8.64 14.67 3.65
CA ALA A 85 -9.30 15.91 4.06
C ALA A 85 -10.81 15.70 3.97
N ILE A 86 -11.51 15.85 5.11
CA ILE A 86 -12.92 15.49 5.27
C ILE A 86 -13.69 16.76 5.63
N PHE A 87 -14.26 17.44 4.63
CA PHE A 87 -15.08 18.63 4.78
C PHE A 87 -16.53 18.35 4.43
N LYS A 88 -17.43 19.26 4.84
CA LYS A 88 -18.86 19.16 4.51
C LYS A 88 -19.13 19.07 3.00
N TYR A 89 -18.35 19.78 2.19
CA TYR A 89 -18.58 19.92 0.75
C TYR A 89 -17.51 19.21 -0.10
N LEU A 90 -16.53 18.57 0.53
CA LEU A 90 -15.42 17.94 -0.17
C LEU A 90 -14.80 16.86 0.71
N ASN A 91 -14.74 15.63 0.20
CA ASN A 91 -13.81 14.64 0.71
C ASN A 91 -12.67 14.46 -0.30
N PHE A 92 -11.47 14.27 0.24
CA PHE A 92 -10.26 14.05 -0.52
C PHE A 92 -9.46 12.97 0.18
N HIS A 93 -8.88 12.05 -0.58
CA HIS A 93 -7.94 11.06 -0.07
C HIS A 93 -6.82 10.87 -1.07
N LEU A 94 -5.59 11.07 -0.63
CA LEU A 94 -4.38 10.73 -1.37
C LEU A 94 -3.71 9.58 -0.62
N TYR A 95 -3.32 8.54 -1.34
CA TYR A 95 -2.58 7.44 -0.77
C TYR A 95 -1.40 7.04 -1.65
N HIS A 96 -0.36 6.54 -1.00
CA HIS A 96 0.79 5.94 -1.64
C HIS A 96 1.18 4.70 -0.83
N TRP A 97 1.33 3.56 -1.49
CA TRP A 97 1.82 2.33 -0.88
C TRP A 97 2.90 1.71 -1.75
N GLU A 98 4.01 1.33 -1.14
CA GLU A 98 5.09 0.65 -1.81
C GLU A 98 5.57 -0.58 -1.03
N VAL A 99 6.00 -1.60 -1.76
CA VAL A 99 6.63 -2.82 -1.23
C VAL A 99 7.91 -3.07 -2.03
N SER A 100 9.06 -2.89 -1.39
CA SER A 100 10.35 -3.10 -2.04
C SER A 100 10.52 -4.55 -2.52
N PRO A 101 11.30 -4.81 -3.59
CA PRO A 101 11.49 -6.16 -4.14
C PRO A 101 12.05 -7.18 -3.13
N THR A 102 12.86 -6.70 -2.20
CA THR A 102 13.59 -7.50 -1.20
C THR A 102 12.85 -7.61 0.13
N PHE A 103 11.66 -7.01 0.26
CA PHE A 103 10.90 -7.08 1.52
C PHE A 103 10.52 -8.53 1.83
N ARG A 104 10.75 -8.92 3.09
CA ARG A 104 10.28 -10.17 3.67
C ARG A 104 9.64 -9.87 5.02
N SER A 105 8.55 -10.57 5.31
CA SER A 105 7.93 -10.55 6.63
C SER A 105 8.15 -11.91 7.28
N ASP A 106 8.74 -11.93 8.46
CA ASP A 106 8.84 -13.15 9.27
C ASP A 106 7.57 -13.41 10.10
N ILE A 107 6.64 -12.45 10.13
CA ILE A 107 5.37 -12.51 10.89
C ILE A 107 4.14 -12.68 9.99
N GLY A 108 4.32 -13.18 8.77
CA GLY A 108 3.20 -13.45 7.87
C GLY A 108 3.64 -13.70 6.44
N TYR A 109 2.68 -13.96 5.57
CA TYR A 109 2.93 -14.23 4.16
C TYR A 109 2.81 -12.95 3.32
N ILE A 110 3.80 -12.69 2.45
CA ILE A 110 3.78 -11.58 1.50
C ILE A 110 3.53 -12.15 0.11
N THR A 111 2.37 -11.86 -0.46
CA THR A 111 1.97 -12.39 -1.78
C THR A 111 2.64 -11.67 -2.94
N ASN A 112 2.85 -10.35 -2.81
CA ASN A 112 3.42 -9.51 -3.85
C ASN A 112 4.48 -8.56 -3.27
N ASN A 113 5.55 -8.37 -4.03
CA ASN A 113 6.59 -7.38 -3.79
C ASN A 113 6.89 -6.63 -5.11
N ASN A 114 7.87 -5.72 -5.06
CA ASN A 114 8.26 -4.88 -6.19
C ASN A 114 7.05 -4.11 -6.77
N LEU A 115 6.42 -3.33 -5.90
CA LEU A 115 5.16 -2.63 -6.17
C LEU A 115 5.19 -1.21 -5.63
N LYS A 116 4.65 -0.26 -6.38
CA LYS A 116 4.31 1.09 -5.95
C LYS A 116 2.94 1.46 -6.51
N THR A 117 2.01 1.76 -5.62
CA THR A 117 0.65 2.15 -5.95
C THR A 117 0.40 3.54 -5.39
N THR A 118 0.01 4.47 -6.25
CA THR A 118 -0.39 5.82 -5.85
C THR A 118 -1.81 6.05 -6.34
N GLY A 119 -2.66 6.62 -5.48
CA GLY A 119 -3.99 6.98 -5.91
C GLY A 119 -4.56 8.16 -5.15
N ILE A 120 -5.58 8.74 -5.76
CA ILE A 120 -6.24 9.94 -5.29
C ILE A 120 -7.74 9.78 -5.52
N THR A 121 -8.54 10.15 -4.52
CA THR A 121 -9.98 10.32 -4.64
C THR A 121 -10.38 11.75 -4.32
N LEU A 122 -11.36 12.26 -5.06
CA LEU A 122 -11.93 13.59 -4.91
C LEU A 122 -13.46 13.50 -5.00
N ASP A 123 -14.12 13.92 -3.93
CA ASP A 123 -15.54 13.73 -3.71
C ASP A 123 -16.23 15.06 -3.34
N PRO A 124 -16.46 15.97 -4.30
CA PRO A 124 -17.19 17.19 -4.02
C PRO A 124 -18.69 16.91 -3.85
N VAL A 125 -19.30 17.59 -2.88
CA VAL A 125 -20.73 17.48 -2.56
C VAL A 125 -21.38 18.85 -2.60
N PHE A 126 -22.42 18.98 -3.42
CA PHE A 126 -23.21 20.20 -3.57
C PHE A 126 -24.60 20.00 -2.96
N TYR A 127 -24.94 20.79 -1.95
CA TYR A 127 -26.29 20.82 -1.35
C TYR A 127 -27.08 21.96 -1.97
N LEU A 128 -27.94 21.65 -2.94
CA LEU A 128 -28.68 22.66 -3.69
C LEU A 128 -30.03 22.98 -3.04
N ASN A 129 -30.76 21.95 -2.61
CA ASN A 129 -32.10 22.06 -2.02
C ASN A 129 -33.05 22.99 -2.81
N ARG A 130 -32.95 22.98 -4.14
CA ARG A 130 -33.73 23.82 -5.06
C ARG A 130 -33.97 23.10 -6.38
N PHE A 131 -34.99 23.51 -7.13
CA PHE A 131 -35.36 22.89 -8.42
C PHE A 131 -35.55 21.37 -8.32
N SER A 132 -36.10 20.89 -7.20
CA SER A 132 -36.25 19.47 -6.88
C SER A 132 -34.95 18.66 -6.82
N ILE A 133 -33.78 19.30 -6.77
CA ILE A 133 -32.48 18.65 -6.55
C ILE A 133 -32.06 18.90 -5.10
N SER A 134 -31.85 17.83 -4.34
CA SER A 134 -31.33 17.91 -2.97
C SER A 134 -29.81 18.01 -2.99
N THR A 135 -29.14 17.03 -3.61
CA THR A 135 -27.68 16.97 -3.64
C THR A 135 -27.11 16.47 -4.96
N ILE A 136 -25.93 16.98 -5.32
CA ILE A 136 -25.09 16.41 -6.36
C ILE A 136 -23.80 15.93 -5.69
N ASN A 137 -23.49 14.64 -5.83
CA ASN A 137 -22.25 14.04 -5.37
C ASN A 137 -21.45 13.63 -6.59
N LEU A 138 -20.23 14.13 -6.71
CA LEU A 138 -19.30 13.64 -7.71
C LEU A 138 -18.24 12.79 -7.02
N HIS A 139 -17.71 11.83 -7.73
CA HIS A 139 -16.60 11.00 -7.30
C HIS A 139 -15.62 10.89 -8.46
N PHE A 140 -14.37 11.22 -8.19
CA PHE A 140 -13.27 11.00 -9.11
C PHE A 140 -12.21 10.20 -8.39
N ALA A 141 -11.74 9.12 -9.00
CA ALA A 141 -10.67 8.31 -8.47
C ALA A 141 -9.66 8.01 -9.57
N TYR A 142 -8.39 8.15 -9.24
CA TYR A 142 -7.28 7.78 -10.10
C TYR A 142 -6.34 6.88 -9.31
N CYS A 143 -5.84 5.83 -9.95
CA CYS A 143 -4.85 4.94 -9.38
C CYS A 143 -3.82 4.58 -10.44
N LYS A 144 -2.56 4.54 -10.02
CA LYS A 144 -1.44 4.08 -10.83
C LYS A 144 -0.60 3.12 -10.02
N GLU A 145 -0.29 1.99 -10.63
CA GLU A 145 0.56 0.94 -10.08
C GLU A 145 1.74 0.67 -11.02
N GLU A 146 2.95 0.73 -10.47
CA GLU A 146 4.19 0.42 -11.18
C GLU A 146 5.13 -0.39 -10.29
N ASN A 147 6.19 -0.97 -10.87
CA ASN A 147 7.27 -1.57 -10.08
C ASN A 147 8.39 -0.55 -9.77
N PHE A 148 9.45 -1.00 -9.09
CA PHE A 148 10.60 -0.13 -8.78
C PHE A 148 11.40 0.29 -10.02
N GLU A 149 11.26 -0.46 -11.10
CA GLU A 149 11.80 -0.18 -12.43
C GLU A 149 10.91 0.75 -13.29
N LYS A 150 9.80 1.27 -12.73
CA LYS A 150 8.80 2.13 -13.41
C LYS A 150 8.05 1.47 -14.57
N ILE A 151 8.04 0.14 -14.60
CA ILE A 151 7.18 -0.61 -15.50
C ILE A 151 5.76 -0.52 -14.94
N LEU A 152 4.86 0.05 -15.73
CA LEU A 152 3.45 0.16 -15.42
C LEU A 152 2.82 -1.24 -15.33
N LYS A 153 2.07 -1.48 -14.25
CA LYS A 153 1.27 -2.70 -14.07
C LYS A 153 -0.21 -2.43 -14.29
N GLU A 154 -0.70 -1.33 -13.72
CA GLU A 154 -2.11 -0.94 -13.81
C GLU A 154 -2.22 0.58 -13.74
N GLU A 155 -3.14 1.15 -14.50
CA GLU A 155 -3.54 2.54 -14.39
C GLU A 155 -5.01 2.64 -14.72
N TRP A 156 -5.77 3.36 -13.90
CA TRP A 156 -7.18 3.57 -14.19
C TRP A 156 -7.67 4.89 -13.64
N PHE A 157 -8.75 5.34 -14.24
CA PHE A 157 -9.52 6.48 -13.80
C PHE A 157 -11.00 6.11 -13.72
N ASN A 158 -11.63 6.45 -12.61
CA ASN A 158 -13.07 6.35 -12.42
C ASN A 158 -13.67 7.73 -12.18
N GLY A 159 -14.78 8.01 -12.85
CA GLY A 159 -15.64 9.12 -12.55
C GLY A 159 -17.07 8.63 -12.29
N SER A 160 -17.72 9.13 -11.25
CA SER A 160 -19.16 8.90 -11.07
C SER A 160 -19.88 10.11 -10.52
N TRP A 161 -21.17 10.19 -10.81
CA TRP A 161 -22.02 11.32 -10.52
C TRP A 161 -23.33 10.76 -9.99
N ASN A 162 -23.75 11.23 -8.83
CA ASN A 162 -25.01 10.87 -8.20
C ASN A 162 -25.81 12.15 -7.96
N ILE A 163 -26.97 12.26 -8.61
CA ILE A 163 -27.87 13.40 -8.42
C ILE A 163 -29.10 12.89 -7.69
N ASN A 164 -29.31 13.41 -6.49
CA ASN A 164 -30.49 13.15 -5.70
C ASN A 164 -31.52 14.23 -5.99
N PHE A 165 -32.66 13.82 -6.53
CA PHE A 165 -33.86 14.64 -6.63
C PHE A 165 -34.76 14.38 -5.42
N SER A 166 -35.73 15.27 -5.18
CA SER A 166 -36.72 15.10 -4.10
C SER A 166 -37.66 13.90 -4.34
N PHE A 167 -37.72 13.39 -5.56
CA PHE A 167 -38.63 12.33 -5.99
C PHE A 167 -37.93 11.12 -6.64
N PHE A 168 -36.62 11.19 -6.90
CA PHE A 168 -35.85 10.14 -7.58
C PHE A 168 -34.34 10.30 -7.35
N GLN A 169 -33.55 9.25 -7.57
CA GLN A 169 -32.09 9.30 -7.51
C GLN A 169 -31.49 8.78 -8.81
N SER A 170 -30.59 9.54 -9.44
CA SER A 170 -29.82 9.09 -10.60
C SER A 170 -28.37 8.79 -10.23
N TYR A 171 -27.78 7.81 -10.93
CA TYR A 171 -26.38 7.43 -10.77
C TYR A 171 -25.77 7.09 -12.13
N LEU A 172 -24.61 7.67 -12.42
CA LEU A 172 -23.82 7.39 -13.62
C LEU A 172 -22.37 7.10 -13.21
N LYS A 173 -21.79 6.03 -13.75
CA LYS A 173 -20.39 5.64 -13.53
C LYS A 173 -19.67 5.46 -14.87
N MET A 174 -18.49 6.04 -14.99
CA MET A 174 -17.57 5.91 -16.11
C MET A 174 -16.26 5.34 -15.61
N ASN A 175 -15.73 4.33 -16.31
CA ASN A 175 -14.41 3.76 -16.03
C ASN A 175 -13.54 3.92 -17.26
N TYR A 176 -12.29 4.28 -17.05
CA TYR A 176 -11.22 4.23 -18.02
C TYR A 176 -10.13 3.33 -17.44
N ILE A 177 -9.79 2.28 -18.19
CA ILE A 177 -8.78 1.25 -17.87
C ILE A 177 -7.79 1.23 -19.04
#